data_AF-A0AAU5BQA5-F1
#
_entry.id   AF-A0AAU5BQA5-F1
#
_cell.length_a   1.000
_cell.length_b   1.000
_cell.length_c   1.000
_cell.angle_alpha   90.00
_cell.angle_beta   90.00
_cell.angle_gamma   90.00
#
_symmetry.space_group_name_H-M   'P 1'
#
loop_
_entity.id
_entity.type
_entity.pdbx_description
1 polymer ?
#
loop_
_entity_poly.entity_id
_entity_poly.type
_entity_poly.pdbx_seq_one_letter_code
_entity_poly.pdbx_strand_id
1 'polypeptide(L)'
;MPDTTALDQATSMIEKAWARPIEVLEVLAVRRPCDDPLLRSAMHIRTALAITDNAAAVHRERLHALTRPGYVPAYYELERIVSSAADLRVALAESGAHVQAIRRVVEAREASSTADRGPAASLSRAAVARSGLAPRAPGQVPDQPVPAAVAGPRPAPGPHR
;
A
#
# COMPACT_ATOMS: atom_id res chain seq x y z
N MET A 1 -23.37 -7.82 -17.87
CA MET A 1 -22.09 -7.73 -17.13
C MET A 1 -22.44 -7.70 -15.67
N PRO A 2 -22.02 -8.67 -14.84
CA PRO A 2 -22.13 -8.50 -13.39
C PRO A 2 -21.32 -7.28 -12.99
N ASP A 3 -21.90 -6.40 -12.17
CA ASP A 3 -21.18 -5.27 -11.60
C ASP A 3 -20.02 -5.82 -10.75
N THR A 4 -18.80 -5.38 -11.06
CA THR A 4 -17.60 -5.72 -10.29
C THR A 4 -17.81 -5.32 -8.83
N THR A 5 -17.74 -6.28 -7.90
CA THR A 5 -17.94 -6.00 -6.47
C THR A 5 -16.74 -5.23 -5.90
N ALA A 6 -16.91 -4.61 -4.73
CA ALA A 6 -15.81 -3.95 -4.04
C ALA A 6 -14.71 -4.98 -3.68
N LEU A 7 -15.13 -6.20 -3.32
CA LEU A 7 -14.22 -7.32 -3.05
C LEU A 7 -13.43 -7.76 -4.29
N ASP A 8 -14.05 -7.81 -5.46
CA ASP A 8 -13.37 -8.15 -6.73
C ASP A 8 -12.32 -7.10 -7.08
N GLN A 9 -12.68 -5.82 -6.94
CA GLN A 9 -11.76 -4.70 -7.16
C GLN A 9 -10.55 -4.80 -6.22
N ALA A 10 -10.80 -4.99 -4.92
CA ALA A 10 -9.76 -5.13 -3.91
C ALA A 10 -8.85 -6.33 -4.17
N THR A 11 -9.43 -7.48 -4.54
CA THR A 11 -8.69 -8.69 -4.89
C THR A 11 -7.76 -8.42 -6.07
N SER A 12 -8.28 -7.82 -7.15
CA SER A 12 -7.46 -7.45 -8.31
C SER A 12 -6.32 -6.49 -7.96
N MET A 13 -6.54 -5.52 -7.07
CA MET A 13 -5.51 -4.59 -6.63
C MET A 13 -4.37 -5.30 -5.89
N ILE A 14 -4.72 -6.20 -4.98
CA ILE A 14 -3.75 -6.98 -4.20
C ILE A 14 -2.97 -7.92 -5.12
N GLU A 15 -3.63 -8.68 -5.99
CA GLU A 15 -2.96 -9.60 -6.90
C GLU A 15 -1.98 -8.88 -7.83
N LYS A 16 -2.37 -7.70 -8.33
CA LYS A 16 -1.49 -6.86 -9.15
C LYS A 16 -0.28 -6.36 -8.38
N ALA A 17 -0.48 -5.87 -7.16
CA ALA A 17 0.60 -5.32 -6.35
C ALA A 17 1.64 -6.39 -5.97
N TRP A 18 1.19 -7.61 -5.64
CA TRP A 18 2.08 -8.71 -5.25
C TRP A 18 2.46 -9.68 -6.38
N ALA A 19 1.89 -9.50 -7.58
CA ALA A 19 2.10 -10.34 -8.76
C ALA A 19 1.88 -11.84 -8.49
N ARG A 20 0.89 -12.16 -7.65
CA ARG A 20 0.53 -13.53 -7.25
C ARG A 20 -0.97 -13.63 -7.05
N PRO A 21 -1.56 -14.82 -7.28
CA PRO A 21 -2.98 -15.05 -7.04
C PRO A 21 -3.32 -15.00 -5.54
N ILE A 22 -4.54 -14.59 -5.22
CA ILE A 22 -4.95 -14.29 -3.85
C ILE A 22 -4.83 -15.49 -2.91
N GLU A 23 -5.09 -16.71 -3.40
CA GLU A 23 -5.03 -17.95 -2.61
C GLU A 23 -3.61 -18.23 -2.11
N VAL A 24 -2.60 -17.91 -2.95
CA VAL A 24 -1.19 -18.05 -2.56
C VAL A 24 -0.81 -16.99 -1.53
N LEU A 25 -1.35 -15.78 -1.68
CA LEU A 25 -1.06 -14.65 -0.80
C LEU A 25 -1.67 -14.83 0.60
N GLU A 26 -2.87 -15.43 0.69
CA GLU A 26 -3.50 -15.80 1.96
C GLU A 26 -2.61 -16.76 2.77
N VAL A 27 -2.07 -17.79 2.10
CA VAL A 27 -1.16 -18.75 2.73
C VAL A 27 0.12 -18.07 3.21
N LEU A 28 0.68 -17.16 2.41
CA LEU A 28 1.91 -16.43 2.77
C LEU A 28 1.70 -15.50 3.96
N ALA A 29 0.59 -14.75 4.00
CA ALA A 29 0.27 -13.83 5.09
C ALA A 29 0.10 -14.53 6.46
N VAL A 30 -0.33 -15.80 6.44
CA VAL A 30 -0.46 -16.63 7.64
C VAL A 30 0.86 -17.27 8.03
N ARG A 31 1.57 -17.89 7.08
CA ARG A 31 2.79 -18.66 7.38
C ARG A 31 3.99 -17.80 7.72
N ARG A 32 4.08 -16.59 7.14
CA ARG A 32 5.23 -15.69 7.30
C ARG A 32 4.78 -14.24 7.53
N PRO A 33 4.12 -13.98 8.67
CA PRO A 33 3.49 -12.68 8.91
C PRO A 33 4.48 -11.52 9.05
N CYS A 34 5.74 -11.81 9.39
CA CYS A 34 6.81 -10.81 9.57
C CYS A 34 7.55 -10.49 8.26
N ASP A 35 7.50 -11.36 7.27
CA ASP A 35 8.23 -11.19 6.00
C ASP A 35 7.63 -10.06 5.16
N ASP A 36 6.31 -9.87 5.25
CA ASP A 36 5.61 -8.79 4.54
C ASP A 36 4.43 -8.26 5.40
N PRO A 37 4.68 -7.24 6.25
CA PRO A 37 3.64 -6.67 7.12
C PRO A 37 2.55 -5.92 6.33
N LEU A 38 2.87 -5.41 5.14
CA LEU A 38 1.91 -4.75 4.25
C LEU A 38 0.98 -5.77 3.63
N LEU A 39 1.49 -6.94 3.22
CA LEU A 39 0.67 -8.05 2.73
C LEU A 39 -0.31 -8.52 3.81
N ARG A 40 0.18 -8.71 5.03
CA ARG A 40 -0.66 -9.09 6.17
C ARG A 40 -1.77 -8.07 6.41
N SER A 41 -1.44 -6.78 6.39
CA SER A 41 -2.43 -5.70 6.55
C SER A 41 -3.47 -5.72 5.42
N ALA A 42 -3.03 -5.88 4.17
CA ALA A 42 -3.93 -5.97 3.02
C ALA A 42 -4.89 -7.18 3.13
N MET A 43 -4.39 -8.34 3.58
CA MET A 43 -5.25 -9.52 3.79
C MET A 43 -6.29 -9.29 4.89
N HIS A 44 -5.92 -8.69 6.02
CA HIS A 44 -6.89 -8.38 7.09
C HIS A 44 -7.99 -7.43 6.60
N ILE A 45 -7.61 -6.39 5.86
CA ILE A 45 -8.59 -5.45 5.30
C ILE A 45 -9.49 -6.16 4.28
N ARG A 46 -8.94 -7.04 3.43
CA ARG A 46 -9.73 -7.82 2.47
C ARG A 46 -10.71 -8.76 3.17
N THR A 47 -10.31 -9.41 4.27
CA THR A 47 -11.22 -10.26 5.06
C THR A 47 -12.36 -9.44 5.65
N ALA A 48 -12.07 -8.26 6.21
CA ALA A 48 -13.11 -7.36 6.69
C ALA A 48 -14.06 -6.92 5.56
N LEU A 49 -13.50 -6.57 4.39
CA LEU A 49 -14.27 -6.20 3.20
C LEU A 49 -15.18 -7.34 2.73
N ALA A 50 -14.74 -8.60 2.77
CA ALA A 50 -15.59 -9.73 2.38
C ALA A 50 -16.85 -9.84 3.26
N ILE A 51 -16.73 -9.49 4.55
CA ILE A 51 -17.87 -9.46 5.48
C ILE A 51 -18.82 -8.31 5.12
N THR A 52 -18.29 -7.10 4.89
CA THR A 52 -19.12 -5.92 4.57
C THR A 52 -19.77 -6.02 3.19
N ASP A 53 -19.09 -6.61 2.21
CA ASP A 53 -19.62 -6.83 0.85
C ASP A 53 -20.77 -7.84 0.88
N ASN A 54 -20.63 -8.92 1.65
CA ASN A 54 -21.72 -9.87 1.88
C ASN A 54 -22.91 -9.22 2.61
N ALA A 55 -22.66 -8.38 3.62
CA ALA A 55 -23.72 -7.61 4.27
C ALA A 55 -24.45 -6.69 3.27
N ALA A 56 -23.71 -5.98 2.42
CA ALA A 56 -24.28 -5.15 1.36
C ALA A 56 -25.15 -5.97 0.39
N ALA A 57 -24.72 -7.18 0.00
CA ALA A 57 -25.51 -8.09 -0.83
C ALA A 57 -26.83 -8.49 -0.15
N VAL A 58 -26.79 -8.83 1.15
CA VAL A 58 -27.99 -9.19 1.93
C VAL A 58 -28.95 -8.00 2.06
N HIS A 59 -28.46 -6.80 2.38
CA HIS A 59 -29.31 -5.61 2.48
C HIS A 59 -29.91 -5.22 1.13
N ARG A 60 -29.15 -5.38 0.03
CA ARG A 60 -29.64 -5.17 -1.34
C ARG A 60 -30.76 -6.13 -1.69
N GLU A 61 -30.59 -7.42 -1.40
CA GLU A 61 -31.61 -8.44 -1.66
C GLU A 61 -32.89 -8.17 -0.84
N ARG A 62 -32.73 -7.82 0.44
CA ARG A 62 -33.86 -7.46 1.31
C ARG A 62 -34.61 -6.24 0.79
N LEU A 63 -33.89 -5.19 0.39
CA LEU A 63 -34.49 -4.00 -0.18
C LEU A 63 -35.21 -4.33 -1.50
N HIS A 64 -34.56 -5.12 -2.38
CA HIS A 64 -35.15 -5.55 -3.63
C HIS A 64 -36.46 -6.31 -3.43
N ALA A 65 -36.52 -7.22 -2.46
CA ALA A 65 -37.74 -7.96 -2.13
C ALA A 65 -38.90 -7.02 -1.71
N LEU A 66 -38.61 -5.96 -0.94
CA LEU A 66 -39.60 -4.99 -0.48
C LEU A 66 -39.96 -3.93 -1.52
N THR A 67 -39.15 -3.77 -2.57
CA THR A 67 -39.37 -2.77 -3.65
C THR A 67 -39.59 -3.42 -5.01
N ARG A 68 -39.91 -4.71 -5.05
CA ARG A 68 -40.09 -5.45 -6.31
C ARG A 68 -41.31 -4.92 -7.06
N PRO A 69 -41.27 -4.83 -8.40
CA PRO A 69 -42.45 -4.46 -9.18
C PRO A 69 -43.67 -5.33 -8.84
N GLY A 70 -44.82 -4.69 -8.60
CA GLY A 70 -46.07 -5.37 -8.23
C GLY A 70 -46.22 -5.64 -6.73
N TYR A 71 -45.21 -5.37 -5.92
CA TYR A 71 -45.32 -5.37 -4.46
C TYR A 71 -45.75 -3.99 -3.97
N VAL A 72 -46.82 -3.94 -3.16
CA VAL A 72 -47.27 -2.70 -2.49
C VAL A 72 -46.98 -2.88 -1.00
N PRO A 73 -45.94 -2.19 -0.46
CA PRO A 73 -45.58 -2.30 0.95
C PRO A 73 -46.72 -1.87 1.86
N ALA A 74 -46.94 -2.61 2.94
CA ALA A 74 -47.83 -2.15 3.99
C ALA A 74 -47.19 -0.98 4.77
N TYR A 75 -48.01 -0.18 5.47
CA TYR A 75 -47.53 0.98 6.22
C TYR A 75 -46.39 0.65 7.20
N TYR A 76 -46.49 -0.47 7.93
CA TYR A 76 -45.47 -0.93 8.88
C TYR A 76 -44.17 -1.41 8.20
N GLU A 77 -44.19 -1.70 6.90
CA GLU A 77 -43.01 -2.11 6.15
C GLU A 77 -42.20 -0.93 5.63
N LEU A 78 -42.76 0.29 5.67
CA LEU A 78 -42.06 1.50 5.29
C LEU A 78 -40.82 1.73 6.17
N GLU A 79 -40.93 1.50 7.47
CA GLU A 79 -39.79 1.56 8.40
C GLU A 79 -38.72 0.53 8.03
N ARG A 80 -39.13 -0.69 7.66
CA ARG A 80 -38.22 -1.76 7.24
C ARG A 80 -37.49 -1.43 5.94
N ILE A 81 -38.17 -0.78 4.99
CA ILE A 81 -37.55 -0.28 3.75
C ILE A 81 -36.50 0.78 4.07
N VAL A 82 -36.85 1.77 4.89
CA VAL A 82 -35.94 2.86 5.27
C VAL A 82 -34.73 2.32 6.02
N SER A 83 -34.92 1.44 7.00
CA SER A 83 -33.82 0.79 7.73
C SER A 83 -32.93 -0.04 6.79
N SER A 84 -33.50 -0.88 5.91
CA SER A 84 -32.71 -1.70 4.98
C SER A 84 -31.91 -0.84 3.99
N ALA A 85 -32.47 0.28 3.54
CA ALA A 85 -31.79 1.23 2.67
C ALA A 85 -30.65 1.98 3.38
N ALA A 86 -30.85 2.34 4.66
CA ALA A 86 -29.82 2.95 5.48
C ALA A 86 -28.64 1.97 5.71
N ASP A 87 -28.95 0.73 6.11
CA ASP A 87 -27.95 -0.32 6.32
C ASP A 87 -27.16 -0.61 5.03
N LEU A 88 -27.84 -0.67 3.88
CA LEU A 88 -27.19 -0.83 2.58
C LEU A 88 -26.23 0.32 2.29
N ARG A 89 -26.62 1.57 2.56
CA ARG A 89 -25.73 2.73 2.36
C ARG A 89 -24.50 2.66 3.26
N VAL A 90 -24.66 2.26 4.52
CA VAL A 90 -23.55 2.09 5.46
C VAL A 90 -22.59 1.01 4.95
N ALA A 91 -23.09 -0.17 4.62
CA ALA A 91 -22.27 -1.27 4.12
C ALA A 91 -21.51 -0.92 2.83
N LEU A 92 -22.12 -0.17 1.92
CA LEU A 92 -21.46 0.32 0.71
C LEU A 92 -20.37 1.36 1.02
N ALA A 93 -20.62 2.27 1.97
CA ALA A 93 -19.61 3.25 2.39
C ALA A 93 -18.41 2.58 3.08
N GLU A 94 -18.66 1.60 3.95
CA GLU A 94 -17.62 0.79 4.60
C GLU A 94 -16.81 -0.01 3.59
N SER A 95 -17.48 -0.65 2.63
CA SER A 95 -16.80 -1.37 1.54
C SER A 95 -15.90 -0.44 0.72
N GLY A 96 -16.37 0.78 0.42
CA GLY A 96 -15.56 1.82 -0.22
C GLY A 96 -14.36 2.24 0.63
N ALA A 97 -14.52 2.39 1.95
CA ALA A 97 -13.43 2.72 2.87
C ALA A 97 -12.37 1.61 2.91
N HIS A 98 -12.76 0.34 2.90
CA HIS A 98 -11.84 -0.79 2.84
C HIS A 98 -11.05 -0.82 1.52
N VAL A 99 -11.70 -0.58 0.37
CA VAL A 99 -11.02 -0.49 -0.92
C VAL A 99 -9.98 0.65 -0.91
N GLN A 100 -10.32 1.81 -0.36
CA GLN A 100 -9.37 2.91 -0.22
C GLN A 100 -8.22 2.56 0.72
N ALA A 101 -8.48 1.87 1.83
CA ALA A 101 -7.43 1.42 2.74
C ALA A 101 -6.45 0.46 2.03
N ILE A 102 -6.96 -0.51 1.26
CA ILE A 102 -6.12 -1.41 0.45
C ILE A 102 -5.30 -0.61 -0.56
N ARG A 103 -5.90 0.39 -1.22
CA ARG A 103 -5.17 1.29 -2.12
C ARG A 103 -3.97 1.93 -1.42
N ARG A 104 -4.16 2.46 -0.21
CA ARG A 104 -3.08 3.08 0.56
C ARG A 104 -1.98 2.09 0.94
N VAL A 105 -2.33 0.86 1.26
CA VAL A 105 -1.34 -0.20 1.55
C VAL A 105 -0.51 -0.53 0.31
N VAL A 106 -1.14 -0.61 -0.86
CA VAL A 106 -0.46 -0.82 -2.15
C VAL A 106 0.48 0.35 -2.46
N GLU A 107 0.00 1.59 -2.36
CA GLU A 107 0.81 2.80 -2.55
C GLU A 107 2.02 2.83 -1.60
N ALA A 108 1.83 2.46 -0.33
CA ALA A 108 2.92 2.37 0.64
C ALA A 108 3.97 1.31 0.27
N ARG A 109 3.54 0.15 -0.22
CA ARG A 109 4.45 -0.91 -0.67
C ARG A 109 5.31 -0.47 -1.86
N GLU A 110 4.68 0.18 -2.84
CA GLU A 110 5.39 0.72 -4.00
C GLU A 110 6.45 1.74 -3.56
N ALA A 111 6.09 2.65 -2.64
CA ALA A 111 7.02 3.59 -2.04
C ALA A 111 8.19 2.90 -1.31
N SER A 112 7.93 1.89 -0.48
CA SER A 112 8.99 1.13 0.21
C SER A 112 9.94 0.43 -0.78
N SER A 113 9.42 -0.15 -1.85
CA SER A 113 10.24 -0.82 -2.86
C SER A 113 11.20 0.13 -3.61
N THR A 114 10.81 1.41 -3.74
CA THR A 114 11.68 2.44 -4.32
C THR A 114 12.68 2.99 -3.30
N ALA A 115 12.30 3.08 -2.03
CA ALA A 115 13.17 3.51 -0.94
C ALA A 115 14.34 2.54 -0.70
N ASP A 116 14.14 1.23 -0.87
CA ASP A 116 15.21 0.22 -0.79
C ASP A 116 16.29 0.39 -1.89
N ARG A 117 15.99 1.11 -2.98
CA ARG A 117 16.98 1.53 -4.00
C ARG A 117 17.68 2.84 -3.64
N GLY A 118 17.37 3.43 -2.49
CA GLY A 118 17.83 4.73 -2.04
C GLY A 118 19.27 4.78 -1.49
N PRO A 119 19.62 5.83 -0.72
CA PRO A 119 20.99 6.13 -0.29
C PRO A 119 21.71 4.97 0.41
N ALA A 120 21.00 4.09 1.10
CA ALA A 120 21.60 2.90 1.74
C ALA A 120 22.20 1.90 0.72
N ALA A 121 21.56 1.73 -0.43
CA ALA A 121 22.10 0.95 -1.55
C ALA A 121 23.31 1.65 -2.19
N SER A 122 23.31 2.99 -2.23
CA SER A 122 24.46 3.79 -2.68
C SER A 122 25.62 3.73 -1.70
N LEU A 123 25.36 3.80 -0.40
CA LEU A 123 26.35 3.71 0.68
C LEU A 123 26.98 2.32 0.77
N SER A 124 26.19 1.26 0.60
CA SER A 124 26.71 -0.11 0.52
C SER A 124 27.55 -0.33 -0.73
N ARG A 125 27.13 0.17 -1.91
CA ARG A 125 27.99 0.17 -3.11
C ARG A 125 29.26 0.98 -2.94
N ALA A 126 29.18 2.16 -2.31
CA ALA A 126 30.34 3.00 -2.01
C ALA A 126 31.27 2.36 -0.96
N ALA A 127 30.73 1.61 0.00
CA ALA A 127 31.52 0.83 0.96
C ALA A 127 32.21 -0.36 0.28
N VAL A 128 31.51 -1.08 -0.61
CA VAL A 128 32.09 -2.18 -1.41
C VAL A 128 33.17 -1.65 -2.36
N ALA A 129 32.94 -0.53 -3.03
CA ALA A 129 33.95 0.12 -3.88
C ALA A 129 35.19 0.53 -3.09
N ARG A 130 35.03 1.08 -1.87
CA ARG A 130 36.16 1.41 -0.97
C ARG A 130 36.86 0.16 -0.43
N SER A 131 36.14 -0.93 -0.19
CA SER A 131 36.72 -2.19 0.28
C SER A 131 37.51 -2.92 -0.82
N GLY A 132 37.15 -2.73 -2.09
CA GLY A 132 37.98 -3.16 -3.23
C GLY A 132 39.25 -2.32 -3.43
N LEU A 133 39.36 -1.21 -2.70
CA LEU A 133 40.47 -0.24 -2.70
C LEU A 133 41.33 -0.34 -1.42
N ALA A 134 41.31 -1.48 -0.71
CA ALA A 134 42.20 -1.72 0.41
C ALA A 134 43.68 -1.77 -0.04
N PRO A 135 44.61 -1.29 0.79
CA PRO A 135 45.76 -0.50 0.34
C PRO A 135 46.92 -1.35 -0.19
N ARG A 136 47.53 -0.91 -1.30
CA ARG A 136 48.91 -1.30 -1.60
C ARG A 136 49.81 -0.90 -0.43
N ALA A 137 50.70 -1.84 -0.10
CA ALA A 137 51.61 -1.86 1.04
C ALA A 137 52.34 -0.53 1.31
N PRO A 138 52.68 -0.23 2.58
CA PRO A 138 53.53 0.91 2.92
C PRO A 138 54.96 0.60 2.46
N GLY A 139 55.34 1.13 1.30
CA GLY A 139 56.69 0.90 0.78
C GLY A 139 56.98 1.52 -0.59
N GLN A 140 56.21 2.50 -1.05
CA GLN A 140 56.49 3.15 -2.33
C GLN A 140 56.52 4.66 -2.15
N VAL A 141 57.75 5.16 -2.01
CA VAL A 141 58.11 6.58 -2.10
C VAL A 141 57.65 7.10 -3.47
N PRO A 142 56.81 8.14 -3.54
CA PRO A 142 56.60 8.86 -4.77
C PRO A 142 57.62 10.00 -4.84
N ASP A 143 58.49 9.97 -5.84
CA ASP A 143 59.21 11.16 -6.29
C ASP A 143 58.18 12.24 -6.67
N GLN A 144 58.36 13.42 -6.09
CA GLN A 144 57.64 14.64 -6.48
C GLN A 144 57.94 14.99 -7.94
N PRO A 145 56.96 15.61 -8.63
CA PRO A 145 57.10 17.06 -8.79
C PRO A 145 55.79 17.83 -8.51
N VAL A 146 55.94 18.94 -7.79
CA VAL A 146 54.98 20.07 -7.60
C VAL A 146 55.20 21.03 -8.79
N PRO A 147 54.19 21.70 -9.41
CA PRO A 147 53.41 22.82 -8.84
C PRO A 147 51.95 22.95 -9.39
N ALA A 148 51.02 23.82 -8.99
CA ALA A 148 50.99 25.06 -8.21
C ALA A 148 49.55 25.35 -7.68
N ALA A 149 49.48 26.15 -6.61
CA ALA A 149 48.52 27.22 -6.33
C ALA A 149 46.98 26.98 -6.30
N VAL A 150 46.48 26.83 -5.07
CA VAL A 150 45.45 27.66 -4.38
C VAL A 150 44.32 28.28 -5.22
N ALA A 151 43.08 27.85 -4.96
CA ALA A 151 41.93 28.73 -4.71
C ALA A 151 40.74 27.93 -4.13
N GLY A 152 40.56 27.97 -2.81
CA GLY A 152 39.31 27.58 -2.16
C GLY A 152 38.37 28.80 -2.05
N PRO A 153 37.03 28.63 -2.06
CA PRO A 153 36.10 29.75 -1.87
C PRO A 153 36.09 30.21 -0.40
N ARG A 154 36.17 31.52 -0.18
CA ARG A 154 36.04 32.18 1.14
C ARG A 154 34.57 32.23 1.60
N PRO A 155 34.29 32.02 2.91
CA PRO A 155 32.98 32.35 3.49
C PRO A 155 32.88 33.86 3.78
N ALA A 156 31.73 34.45 3.47
CA ALA A 156 31.41 35.85 3.79
C ALA A 156 30.91 35.99 5.25
N PRO A 157 31.38 37.00 6.02
CA PRO A 157 30.77 37.36 7.29
C PRO A 157 29.55 38.28 7.05
N GLY A 158 28.42 37.94 7.65
CA GLY A 158 27.22 38.79 7.67
C GLY A 158 27.37 40.01 8.59
N PRO A 159 26.59 41.08 8.40
CA PRO A 159 26.55 42.18 9.35
C PRO A 159 25.34 42.10 10.30
N HIS A 160 25.64 42.13 11.59
CA HIS A 160 24.79 42.70 12.62
C HIS A 160 25.01 44.22 12.62
N ARG A 161 23.97 45.01 12.34
CA ARG A 161 23.35 45.99 13.26
C ARG A 161 22.19 46.69 12.57
#